data_AF-A0A023D9B1-F1
#
_entry.id   AF-A0A023D9B1-F1
#
_cell.length_a   1.000
_cell.length_b   1.000
_cell.length_c   1.000
_cell.angle_alpha   90.00
_cell.angle_beta   90.00
_cell.angle_gamma   90.00
#
_symmetry.space_group_name_H-M   'P 1'
#
loop_
_entity.id
_entity.type
_entity.pdbx_description
1 polymer ?
#
loop_
_entity_poly.entity_id
_entity_poly.type
_entity_poly.pdbx_seq_one_letter_code
_entity_poly.pdbx_strand_id
1 'polypeptide(L)' 'MSIDIWHSEPDLRALDRLDEAGLAGAFMRRWDSYRDDYRETAHLTGDSIVRAGKQWSHFCERWRLRFPA' A
#
# COMPACT_ATOMS: atom_id res chain seq x y z
N MET A 1 -15.12 -15.26 6.71
CA MET A 1 -14.03 -16.18 6.33
C MET A 1 -13.16 -15.45 5.33
N SER A 2 -11.88 -15.24 5.63
CA SER A 2 -10.93 -14.68 4.68
C SER A 2 -10.74 -15.72 3.57
N ILE A 3 -11.11 -15.39 2.34
CA ILE A 3 -10.76 -16.21 1.19
C ILE A 3 -9.25 -16.19 1.12
N ASP A 4 -8.64 -17.36 1.31
CA ASP A 4 -7.22 -17.52 1.14
C ASP A 4 -6.92 -17.46 -0.35
N ILE A 5 -6.60 -16.26 -0.81
CA ILE A 5 -6.19 -15.93 -2.18
C ILE A 5 -5.10 -16.85 -2.74
N TRP A 6 -4.33 -17.55 -1.89
CA TRP A 6 -3.34 -18.55 -2.32
C TRP A 6 -4.00 -19.78 -2.94
N HIS A 7 -5.30 -19.96 -2.74
CA HIS A 7 -6.10 -21.06 -3.25
C HIS A 7 -7.16 -20.64 -4.27
N SER A 8 -7.32 -19.32 -4.51
CA SER A 8 -8.31 -18.79 -5.44
C SER A 8 -7.66 -18.55 -6.80
N GLU A 9 -8.03 -19.35 -7.79
CA GLU A 9 -7.48 -19.26 -9.15
C GLU A 9 -7.67 -17.87 -9.81
N PRO A 10 -8.81 -17.17 -9.64
CA PRO A 10 -8.96 -15.80 -10.12
C PRO A 10 -7.96 -14.81 -9.47
N ASP A 11 -7.71 -14.95 -8.17
CA ASP A 11 -6.80 -14.08 -7.44
C ASP A 11 -5.34 -14.35 -7.80
N LEU A 12 -4.96 -15.62 -7.98
CA LEU A 12 -3.64 -15.99 -8.47
C LEU A 12 -3.37 -15.42 -9.87
N ARG A 13 -4.34 -15.50 -10.79
CA ARG A 13 -4.24 -14.89 -12.13
C ARG A 13 -4.15 -13.36 -12.06
N ALA A 14 -4.77 -12.73 -11.07
CA ALA A 14 -4.65 -11.29 -10.87
C ALA A 14 -3.25 -10.90 -10.36
N LEU A 15 -2.66 -11.71 -9.46
CA LEU A 15 -1.30 -11.49 -8.96
C LEU A 15 -0.23 -11.71 -10.04
N ASP A 16 -0.41 -12.71 -10.91
CA ASP A 16 0.52 -13.05 -12.00
C ASP A 16 0.67 -11.93 -13.04
N ARG A 17 -0.33 -11.04 -13.15
CA ARG A 17 -0.31 -9.89 -14.07
C ARG A 17 0.40 -8.66 -13.51
N LEU A 18 0.82 -8.69 -12.24
CA LEU A 18 1.46 -7.56 -11.60
C LEU A 18 2.96 -7.57 -11.86
N ASP A 19 3.54 -6.39 -12.06
CA ASP A 19 4.97 -6.20 -11.96
C ASP A 19 5.44 -6.34 -10.48
N GLU A 20 6.75 -6.34 -10.26
CA GLU A 20 7.32 -6.52 -8.92
C GLU A 20 6.78 -5.50 -7.91
N ALA A 21 6.61 -4.25 -8.34
CA ALA A 21 6.04 -3.18 -7.51
C ALA A 21 4.56 -3.41 -7.20
N GLY A 22 3.77 -3.81 -8.19
CA GLY A 22 2.36 -4.14 -8.04
C GLY A 22 2.15 -5.33 -7.10
N LEU A 23 3.00 -6.36 -7.21
CA LEU A 23 2.97 -7.53 -6.33
C LEU A 23 3.29 -7.12 -4.89
N ALA A 24 4.38 -6.38 -4.67
CA ALA A 24 4.72 -5.86 -3.34
C ALA A 24 3.56 -5.05 -2.73
N GLY A 25 2.95 -4.15 -3.50
CA GLY A 25 1.79 -3.37 -3.08
C GLY A 25 0.58 -4.24 -2.71
N ALA A 26 0.34 -5.34 -3.44
CA ALA A 26 -0.75 -6.27 -3.13
C ALA A 26 -0.53 -7.02 -1.82
N PHE A 27 0.72 -7.39 -1.50
CA PHE A 27 1.08 -7.99 -0.21
C PHE A 27 0.96 -6.99 0.93
N MET A 28 1.54 -5.79 0.78
CA MET A 28 1.56 -4.77 1.83
C MET A 28 0.16 -4.35 2.27
N ARG A 29 -0.80 -4.22 1.35
CA ARG A 29 -2.21 -3.91 1.66
C ARG A 29 -2.90 -4.94 2.57
N ARG A 30 -2.33 -6.13 2.75
CA ARG A 30 -2.88 -7.16 3.66
C ARG A 30 -2.47 -6.93 5.11
N TRP A 31 -1.39 -6.18 5.36
CA TRP A 31 -0.99 -5.84 6.72
C TRP A 31 -1.91 -4.77 7.30
N ASP A 32 -2.52 -5.07 8.44
CA ASP A 32 -3.45 -4.16 9.12
C ASP A 32 -2.78 -2.82 9.46
N SER A 33 -1.55 -2.88 9.99
CA SER A 33 -0.73 -1.71 10.28
C SER A 33 -0.45 -0.85 9.04
N TYR A 34 -0.23 -1.45 7.87
CA TYR A 34 -0.07 -0.70 6.62
C TYR A 34 -1.33 0.05 6.24
N ARG A 35 -2.49 -0.60 6.35
CA ARG A 35 -3.77 0.03 6.02
C ARG A 35 -4.12 1.15 6.99
N ASP A 36 -3.84 0.97 8.28
CA ASP A 36 -4.11 1.95 9.31
C ASP A 36 -3.18 3.16 9.16
N ASP A 37 -1.88 2.95 8.97
CA ASP A 37 -0.92 4.01 8.68
C ASP A 37 -1.30 4.78 7.40
N TYR A 38 -1.76 4.09 6.35
CA TYR A 38 -2.19 4.73 5.10
C TYR A 38 -3.41 5.63 5.33
N ARG A 39 -4.41 5.15 6.06
CA ARG A 39 -5.61 5.92 6.40
C ARG A 39 -5.29 7.14 7.25
N GLU A 40 -4.42 6.97 8.25
CA GLU A 40 -3.95 8.07 9.09
C GLU A 40 -3.19 9.11 8.26
N THR A 41 -2.25 8.67 7.43
CA THR A 41 -1.50 9.56 6.52
C THR A 41 -2.46 10.33 5.62
N ALA A 42 -3.40 9.63 4.97
CA ALA A 42 -4.40 10.25 4.11
C ALA A 42 -5.25 11.30 4.86
N HIS A 43 -5.68 10.98 6.09
CA HIS A 43 -6.43 11.93 6.94
C HIS A 43 -5.61 13.18 7.29
N LEU A 44 -4.34 13.01 7.67
CA LEU A 44 -3.43 14.10 8.01
C LEU A 44 -3.07 15.00 6.82
N THR A 45 -3.22 14.49 5.59
CA THR A 45 -2.92 15.24 4.36
C THR A 45 -4.08 16.09 3.82
N GLY A 46 -5.29 15.98 4.37
CA GLY A 46 -6.51 16.57 3.82
C GLY A 46 -6.53 18.10 3.66
N ASP A 47 -5.70 18.85 4.41
CA ASP A 47 -5.84 20.31 4.52
C ASP A 47 -4.62 21.13 4.04
N SER A 48 -3.51 20.51 3.62
CA SER A 48 -2.32 21.27 3.19
C SER A 48 -1.38 20.46 2.32
N ILE A 49 -1.07 20.96 1.11
CA ILE A 49 -0.14 20.34 0.15
C ILE A 49 1.26 20.15 0.75
N VAL A 50 1.75 21.11 1.54
CA VAL A 50 3.08 21.03 2.18
C VAL A 50 3.09 19.97 3.28
N ARG A 51 2.05 19.92 4.12
CA ARG A 51 1.91 18.82 5.10
C ARG A 51 1.72 17.49 4.38
N ALA A 52 1.06 17.49 3.23
CA ALA A 52 0.85 16.28 2.46
C ALA A 52 2.16 15.65 1.99
N GLY A 53 3.06 16.45 1.40
CA GLY A 53 4.38 15.98 1.01
C GLY A 53 5.15 15.34 2.18
N LYS A 54 5.19 16.00 3.34
CA LYS A 54 5.92 15.47 4.51
C LYS A 54 5.34 14.16 5.05
N GLN A 55 4.01 14.06 5.14
CA GLN A 55 3.36 12.85 5.68
C GLN A 55 3.52 11.66 4.72
N TRP A 56 3.37 11.89 3.41
CA TRP A 56 3.61 10.86 2.41
C TRP A 56 5.09 10.43 2.39
N SER A 57 6.05 11.35 2.52
CA SER A 57 7.47 10.98 2.64
C SER A 57 7.73 10.08 3.85
N HIS A 58 7.19 10.44 5.03
CA HIS A 58 7.34 9.64 6.23
C HIS A 58 6.69 8.25 6.09
N PHE A 59 5.51 8.18 5.47
CA PHE A 59 4.86 6.91 5.13
C PHE A 59 5.77 6.04 4.23
N CYS A 60 6.37 6.64 3.20
CA CYS A 60 7.29 5.94 2.30
C CYS A 60 8.53 5.41 3.02
N GLU A 61 9.15 6.22 3.89
CA GLU A 61 10.32 5.82 4.66
C GLU A 61 10.01 4.64 5.58
N ARG A 62 8.90 4.71 6.33
CA ARG A 62 8.45 3.65 7.25
C ARG A 62 8.24 2.32 6.53
N TRP A 63 7.65 2.38 5.34
CA TRP A 63 7.33 1.19 4.54
C TRP A 63 8.40 0.84 3.50
N ARG A 64 9.53 1.57 3.50
CA ARG A 64 10.65 1.45 2.54
C ARG A 64 10.20 1.47 1.08
N LEU A 65 9.18 2.28 0.78
CA LEU A 65 8.66 2.50 -0.56
C LEU A 65 9.54 3.51 -1.29
N ARG A 66 9.85 3.23 -2.55
CA ARG A 66 10.41 4.20 -3.48
C ARG A 66 9.35 4.50 -4.53
N PHE A 67 8.73 5.66 -4.46
CA PHE A 67 8.01 6.16 -5.63
C PHE A 67 9.05 6.61 -6.67
N PRO A 68 8.87 6.34 -7.97
CA PRO A 68 9.72 6.94 -8.98
C PRO A 68 9.63 8.47 -8.85
N ALA A 69 10.80 9.11 -8.93
CA ALA A 69 10.95 10.57 -8.93
C ALA A 69 10.30 11.21 -10.16
#